data_AF-A0A508UJM5-F1
#
_entry.id   AF-A0A508UJM5-F1
#
_cell.length_a   1.000
_cell.length_b   1.000
_cell.length_c   1.000
_cell.angle_alpha   90.00
_cell.angle_beta   90.00
_cell.angle_gamma   90.00
#
_symmetry.space_group_name_H-M   'P 1'
#
loop_
_entity.id
_entity.type
_entity.pdbx_description
1 polymer ?
#
loop_
_entity_poly.entity_id
_entity_poly.type
_entity_poly.pdbx_seq_one_letter_code
_entity_poly.pdbx_strand_id
1 'polypeptide(L)'
;TGIVVERERLNKYGTPLLGATVKPKLGLSGKNYGRVVFEGLKGGLDFLKDDENINSQPFMRWRERFLNCMEGINRASAATGEVKGSYLNVTAATMEEVIKRCEYAKEVGSIIVMIDLVMGYTAIQSAAYWARENDMLLHLHRAGNSTYARQKNHGINFRVICKWMRMSGVDHIHAGTVVGKLEGDPLMIKGFYDVLRLTHLEVNLPFGIFFEMPWASLRRCMPVASGGIHCGQMHQLIHYLGDDVVLQFGGGTIGHPDGIQAGATANRVALEAMVLARNEGHDYFSPEVGPQILRNAAKTCGPLQTA
;
A
#
# COMPACT_ATOMS: atom_id res chain seq x y z
N THR A 1 6.31 -10.43 8.58
CA THR A 1 7.44 -10.25 7.65
C THR A 1 8.31 -9.04 7.94
N GLY A 2 7.77 -7.82 7.98
CA GLY A 2 8.50 -6.56 8.14
C GLY A 2 9.25 -6.12 6.88
N ILE A 3 9.59 -4.83 6.81
CA ILE A 3 10.11 -4.15 5.60
C ILE A 3 11.27 -4.90 4.92
N VAL A 4 12.28 -5.32 5.70
CA VAL A 4 13.50 -5.94 5.15
C VAL A 4 13.18 -7.24 4.41
N VAL A 5 12.55 -8.19 5.11
CA VAL A 5 12.23 -9.51 4.54
C VAL A 5 11.16 -9.40 3.45
N GLU A 6 10.27 -8.40 3.53
CA GLU A 6 9.32 -8.14 2.45
C GLU A 6 10.05 -7.79 1.15
N ARG A 7 11.00 -6.85 1.20
CA ARG A 7 11.79 -6.47 0.03
C ARG A 7 12.61 -7.65 -0.51
N GLU A 8 13.14 -8.48 0.37
CA GLU A 8 13.83 -9.73 -0.01
C GLU A 8 12.92 -10.71 -0.74
N ARG A 9 11.71 -10.96 -0.23
CA ARG A 9 10.72 -11.83 -0.87
C ARG A 9 10.26 -11.31 -2.23
N LEU A 10 10.20 -9.99 -2.38
CA LEU A 10 9.80 -9.34 -3.63
C LEU A 10 10.96 -9.14 -4.61
N ASN A 11 12.20 -9.22 -4.13
CA ASN A 11 13.41 -8.80 -4.84
C ASN A 11 13.31 -7.36 -5.38
N LYS A 12 12.88 -6.41 -4.54
CA LYS A 12 12.63 -5.00 -4.91
C LYS A 12 13.24 -4.02 -3.92
N TYR A 13 14.24 -3.26 -4.37
CA TYR A 13 15.06 -2.39 -3.55
C TYR A 13 15.27 -1.02 -4.20
N GLY A 14 15.61 -0.01 -3.40
CA GLY A 14 16.01 1.32 -3.89
C GLY A 14 14.87 2.26 -4.25
N THR A 15 13.62 1.78 -4.36
CA THR A 15 12.45 2.61 -4.61
C THR A 15 11.29 2.25 -3.67
N PRO A 16 10.33 3.18 -3.47
CA PRO A 16 8.98 2.83 -3.04
C PRO A 16 8.37 1.70 -3.85
N LEU A 17 7.47 0.93 -3.23
CA LEU A 17 6.65 -0.05 -3.91
C LEU A 17 5.39 0.63 -4.48
N LEU A 18 4.85 0.12 -5.58
CA LEU A 18 3.65 0.63 -6.22
C LEU A 18 2.46 -0.29 -6.06
N GLY A 19 1.32 0.29 -5.68
CA GLY A 19 0.05 -0.43 -5.56
C GLY A 19 -1.11 0.28 -6.25
N ALA A 20 -2.24 -0.41 -6.41
CA ALA A 20 -3.52 0.23 -6.73
C ALA A 20 -4.70 -0.54 -6.15
N THR A 21 -5.67 0.18 -5.58
CA THR A 21 -6.97 -0.42 -5.21
C THR A 21 -7.82 -0.58 -6.46
N VAL A 22 -8.32 -1.79 -6.71
CA VAL A 22 -9.24 -2.06 -7.82
C VAL A 22 -10.50 -1.17 -7.71
N LYS A 23 -11.01 -0.72 -8.86
CA LYS A 23 -12.20 0.15 -8.99
C LYS A 23 -13.17 -0.38 -10.05
N PRO A 24 -14.48 -0.10 -9.94
CA PRO A 24 -15.17 0.60 -8.85
C PRO A 24 -15.07 -0.16 -7.51
N LYS A 25 -15.38 0.51 -6.39
CA LYS A 25 -15.22 -0.10 -5.05
C LYS A 25 -15.97 -1.43 -4.93
N LEU A 26 -17.22 -1.47 -5.43
CA LEU A 26 -18.11 -2.63 -5.40
C LEU A 26 -18.72 -2.86 -6.79
N GLY A 27 -19.19 -4.08 -7.06
CA GLY A 27 -20.00 -4.41 -8.25
C GLY A 27 -19.26 -5.17 -9.37
N LEU A 28 -17.94 -5.31 -9.32
CA LEU A 28 -17.20 -6.16 -10.25
C LEU A 28 -17.39 -7.64 -9.91
N SER A 29 -17.50 -8.49 -10.94
CA SER A 29 -17.43 -9.96 -10.82
C SER A 29 -15.99 -10.43 -10.59
N GLY A 30 -15.80 -11.66 -10.08
CA GLY A 30 -14.47 -12.24 -9.85
C GLY A 30 -13.57 -12.24 -11.08
N LYS A 31 -14.13 -12.60 -12.24
CA LYS A 31 -13.43 -12.58 -13.54
C LYS A 31 -12.93 -11.19 -13.92
N ASN A 32 -13.78 -10.17 -13.80
CA ASN A 32 -13.40 -8.80 -14.13
C ASN A 32 -12.41 -8.24 -13.10
N TYR A 33 -12.51 -8.65 -11.83
CA TYR A 33 -11.51 -8.32 -10.82
C TYR A 33 -10.12 -8.84 -11.20
N GLY A 34 -10.02 -10.13 -11.57
CA GLY A 34 -8.78 -10.73 -12.04
C GLY A 34 -8.22 -10.07 -13.31
N ARG A 35 -9.10 -9.63 -14.22
CA ARG A 35 -8.70 -8.82 -15.39
C ARG A 35 -8.03 -7.52 -14.95
N VAL A 36 -8.64 -6.73 -14.08
CA VAL A 36 -8.05 -5.46 -13.61
C VAL A 36 -6.71 -5.70 -12.92
N VAL A 37 -6.61 -6.75 -12.10
CA VAL A 37 -5.35 -7.17 -11.45
C VAL A 37 -4.27 -7.48 -12.49
N PHE A 38 -4.57 -8.30 -13.50
CA PHE A 38 -3.62 -8.61 -14.56
C PHE A 38 -3.14 -7.36 -15.30
N GLU A 39 -4.05 -6.50 -15.76
CA GLU A 39 -3.70 -5.31 -16.54
C GLU A 39 -2.83 -4.33 -15.72
N GLY A 40 -3.16 -4.11 -14.45
CA GLY A 40 -2.40 -3.21 -13.60
C GLY A 40 -1.00 -3.74 -13.24
N LEU A 41 -0.88 -5.03 -12.92
CA LEU A 41 0.41 -5.64 -12.60
C LEU A 41 1.32 -5.72 -13.82
N LYS A 42 0.78 -6.12 -14.98
CA LYS A 42 1.53 -6.19 -16.24
C LYS A 42 2.03 -4.80 -16.65
N GLY A 43 1.24 -3.75 -16.40
CA GLY A 43 1.63 -2.38 -16.71
C GLY A 43 2.71 -1.78 -15.78
N GLY A 44 3.16 -2.50 -14.76
CA GLY A 44 4.33 -2.09 -13.95
C GLY A 44 4.08 -1.90 -12.45
N LEU A 45 2.84 -2.06 -11.97
CA LEU A 45 2.58 -2.07 -10.53
C LEU A 45 3.18 -3.32 -9.86
N ASP A 46 3.59 -3.18 -8.61
CA ASP A 46 4.03 -4.32 -7.79
C ASP A 46 2.83 -5.07 -7.24
N PHE A 47 1.81 -4.30 -6.86
CA PHE A 47 0.61 -4.80 -6.23
C PHE A 47 -0.67 -4.20 -6.81
N LEU A 48 -1.76 -4.98 -6.73
CA LEU A 48 -3.10 -4.42 -6.59
C LEU A 48 -3.65 -4.79 -5.21
N LYS A 49 -4.87 -4.35 -4.91
CA LYS A 49 -5.59 -4.80 -3.72
C LYS A 49 -7.09 -4.81 -3.92
N ASP A 50 -7.72 -5.70 -3.17
CA ASP A 50 -9.14 -5.62 -2.88
C ASP A 50 -9.45 -4.27 -2.22
N ASP A 51 -10.63 -3.70 -2.48
CA ASP A 51 -11.13 -2.56 -1.72
C ASP A 51 -11.50 -2.99 -0.28
N GLU A 52 -11.46 -2.11 0.72
CA GLU A 52 -11.68 -2.50 2.13
C GLU A 52 -13.08 -3.10 2.37
N ASN A 53 -14.04 -2.74 1.52
CA ASN A 53 -15.39 -3.27 1.58
C ASN A 53 -15.64 -4.40 0.57
N ILE A 54 -14.63 -4.91 -0.13
CA ILE A 54 -14.72 -6.13 -0.92
C ILE A 54 -14.36 -7.31 -0.01
N ASN A 55 -15.38 -8.07 0.40
CA ASN A 55 -15.20 -9.26 1.20
C ASN A 55 -15.76 -10.46 0.43
N SER A 56 -17.06 -10.71 0.53
CA SER A 56 -17.79 -11.71 -0.27
C SER A 56 -19.26 -11.33 -0.38
N GLN A 57 -19.64 -10.80 -1.54
CA GLN A 57 -20.96 -10.23 -1.79
C GLN A 57 -21.74 -11.03 -2.84
N PRO A 58 -23.06 -10.80 -3.01
CA PRO A 58 -23.84 -11.46 -4.06
C PRO A 58 -23.27 -11.29 -5.47
N PHE A 59 -22.67 -10.14 -5.79
CA PHE A 59 -22.09 -9.87 -7.11
C PHE A 59 -20.71 -10.54 -7.34
N MET A 60 -20.05 -11.01 -6.27
CA MET A 60 -18.73 -11.65 -6.34
C MET A 60 -18.42 -12.38 -5.04
N ARG A 61 -18.44 -13.72 -5.07
CA ARG A 61 -18.00 -14.54 -3.93
C ARG A 61 -16.47 -14.60 -3.88
N TRP A 62 -15.92 -14.69 -2.68
CA TRP A 62 -14.48 -14.50 -2.46
C TRP A 62 -13.60 -15.53 -3.16
N ARG A 63 -14.03 -16.79 -3.27
CA ARG A 63 -13.25 -17.83 -3.98
C ARG A 63 -13.10 -17.54 -5.48
N GLU A 64 -14.17 -17.08 -6.12
CA GLU A 64 -14.13 -16.68 -7.53
C GLU A 64 -13.10 -15.56 -7.74
N ARG A 65 -13.08 -14.57 -6.84
CA ARG A 65 -12.11 -13.49 -6.88
C ARG A 65 -10.68 -14.00 -6.70
N PHE A 66 -10.43 -14.81 -5.68
CA PHE A 66 -9.08 -15.28 -5.36
C PHE A 66 -8.47 -16.06 -6.52
N LEU A 67 -9.21 -17.00 -7.12
CA LEU A 67 -8.72 -17.78 -8.27
C LEU A 67 -8.45 -16.90 -9.50
N ASN A 68 -9.37 -16.01 -9.86
CA ASN A 68 -9.17 -15.13 -11.01
C ASN A 68 -8.04 -14.12 -10.78
N CYS A 69 -7.84 -13.63 -9.55
CA CYS A 69 -6.71 -12.79 -9.19
C CYS A 69 -5.39 -13.56 -9.28
N MET A 70 -5.31 -14.80 -8.79
CA MET A 70 -4.08 -15.60 -8.89
C MET A 70 -3.70 -15.93 -10.33
N GLU A 71 -4.68 -16.20 -11.20
CA GLU A 71 -4.45 -16.31 -12.64
C GLU A 71 -3.84 -15.00 -13.20
N GLY A 72 -4.43 -13.84 -12.85
CA GLY A 72 -3.91 -12.54 -13.29
C GLY A 72 -2.52 -12.22 -12.75
N ILE A 73 -2.23 -12.56 -11.49
CA ILE A 73 -0.92 -12.37 -10.84
C ILE A 73 0.14 -13.21 -11.54
N ASN A 74 -0.11 -14.50 -11.73
CA ASN A 74 0.86 -15.40 -12.36
C ASN A 74 1.12 -15.02 -13.82
N ARG A 75 0.08 -14.62 -14.56
CA ARG A 75 0.23 -14.11 -15.93
C ARG A 75 1.07 -12.84 -16.00
N ALA A 76 0.89 -11.91 -15.05
CA ALA A 76 1.70 -10.69 -15.00
C ALA A 76 3.14 -10.99 -14.63
N SER A 77 3.36 -11.85 -13.62
CA SER A 77 4.69 -12.33 -13.22
C SER A 77 5.44 -12.98 -14.39
N ALA A 78 4.80 -13.91 -15.10
CA ALA A 78 5.38 -14.55 -16.28
C ALA A 78 5.68 -13.56 -17.43
N ALA A 79 4.88 -12.50 -17.58
CA ALA A 79 5.08 -11.49 -18.61
C ALA A 79 6.20 -10.48 -18.30
N THR A 80 6.52 -10.25 -17.02
CA THR A 80 7.50 -9.23 -16.62
C THR A 80 8.76 -9.81 -15.98
N GLY A 81 8.76 -11.06 -15.56
CA GLY A 81 9.85 -11.67 -14.78
C GLY A 81 9.97 -11.12 -13.35
N GLU A 82 8.94 -10.45 -12.83
CA GLU A 82 8.95 -9.88 -11.49
C GLU A 82 7.98 -10.61 -10.57
N VAL A 83 8.30 -10.69 -9.27
CA VAL A 83 7.33 -11.08 -8.26
C VAL A 83 6.20 -10.05 -8.21
N LYS A 84 4.95 -10.52 -8.28
CA LYS A 84 3.73 -9.70 -8.26
C LYS A 84 2.77 -10.21 -7.19
N GLY A 85 1.81 -9.38 -6.79
CA GLY A 85 0.73 -9.81 -5.91
C GLY A 85 -0.51 -8.94 -5.98
N SER A 86 -1.60 -9.38 -5.34
CA SER A 86 -2.74 -8.52 -5.05
C SER A 86 -3.22 -8.83 -3.64
N TYR A 87 -3.52 -7.80 -2.83
CA TYR A 87 -3.90 -8.04 -1.44
C TYR A 87 -5.30 -8.64 -1.40
N LEU A 88 -5.37 -9.95 -1.20
CA LEU A 88 -6.62 -10.70 -1.12
C LEU A 88 -7.28 -10.44 0.25
N ASN A 89 -8.45 -9.82 0.26
CA ASN A 89 -9.12 -9.43 1.50
C ASN A 89 -9.78 -10.63 2.18
N VAL A 90 -9.23 -10.99 3.34
CA VAL A 90 -9.68 -12.11 4.17
C VAL A 90 -10.63 -11.67 5.28
N THR A 91 -10.90 -10.37 5.44
CA THR A 91 -11.87 -9.84 6.41
C THR A 91 -13.22 -10.54 6.27
N ALA A 92 -13.72 -11.07 7.39
CA ALA A 92 -15.00 -11.76 7.49
C ALA A 92 -15.62 -11.55 8.87
N ALA A 93 -16.87 -12.00 9.04
CA ALA A 93 -17.65 -11.77 10.26
C ALA A 93 -17.16 -12.60 11.46
N THR A 94 -16.60 -13.79 11.23
CA THR A 94 -16.10 -14.67 12.29
C THR A 94 -14.66 -15.09 12.01
N MET A 95 -13.93 -15.46 13.06
CA MET A 95 -12.53 -15.89 12.92
C MET A 95 -12.39 -17.16 12.09
N GLU A 96 -13.36 -18.08 12.15
CA GLU A 96 -13.35 -19.31 11.35
C GLU A 96 -13.41 -18.99 9.85
N GLU A 97 -14.20 -17.98 9.45
CA GLU A 97 -14.27 -17.57 8.05
C GLU A 97 -13.05 -16.74 7.62
N VAL A 98 -12.45 -15.96 8.54
CA VAL A 98 -11.16 -15.29 8.29
C VAL A 98 -10.07 -16.32 8.00
N ILE A 99 -9.88 -17.28 8.91
CA ILE A 99 -8.85 -18.33 8.77
C ILE A 99 -9.10 -19.17 7.52
N LYS A 100 -10.36 -19.53 7.22
CA LYS A 100 -10.69 -20.26 5.98
C LYS A 100 -10.24 -19.51 4.72
N ARG A 101 -10.34 -18.19 4.70
CA ARG A 101 -9.87 -17.37 3.57
C ARG A 101 -8.35 -17.23 3.56
N CYS A 102 -7.73 -17.08 4.72
CA CYS A 102 -6.28 -17.10 4.87
C CYS A 102 -5.66 -18.40 4.32
N GLU A 103 -6.16 -19.55 4.76
CA GLU A 103 -5.70 -20.86 4.30
C GLU A 103 -5.89 -21.03 2.80
N TYR A 104 -7.04 -20.61 2.26
CA TYR A 104 -7.25 -20.68 0.82
C TYR A 104 -6.29 -19.78 0.04
N ALA A 105 -6.02 -18.55 0.52
CA ALA A 105 -5.03 -17.65 -0.10
C ALA A 105 -3.62 -18.26 -0.10
N LYS A 106 -3.24 -18.95 0.98
CA LYS A 106 -1.99 -19.71 1.07
C LYS A 106 -1.97 -20.89 0.10
N GLU A 107 -3.04 -21.68 0.06
CA GLU A 107 -3.18 -22.86 -0.82
C GLU A 107 -3.01 -22.50 -2.30
N VAL A 108 -3.59 -21.37 -2.72
CA VAL A 108 -3.44 -20.89 -4.12
C VAL A 108 -2.12 -20.16 -4.38
N GLY A 109 -1.23 -20.02 -3.39
CA GLY A 109 0.10 -19.47 -3.54
C GLY A 109 0.19 -17.94 -3.55
N SER A 110 -0.76 -17.22 -2.91
CA SER A 110 -0.65 -15.77 -2.78
C SER A 110 0.55 -15.39 -1.89
N ILE A 111 1.24 -14.31 -2.23
CA ILE A 111 2.32 -13.74 -1.40
C ILE A 111 1.80 -12.84 -0.27
N ILE A 112 0.54 -12.36 -0.39
CA ILE A 112 -0.02 -11.32 0.47
C ILE A 112 -1.53 -11.45 0.63
N VAL A 113 -2.01 -11.17 1.84
CA VAL A 113 -3.44 -10.97 2.17
C VAL A 113 -3.63 -9.60 2.81
N MET A 114 -4.88 -9.12 2.85
CA MET A 114 -5.25 -7.95 3.64
C MET A 114 -6.38 -8.20 4.62
N ILE A 115 -6.33 -7.43 5.70
CA ILE A 115 -7.34 -7.35 6.75
C ILE A 115 -7.75 -5.91 7.00
N ASP A 116 -8.93 -5.72 7.57
CA ASP A 116 -9.46 -4.41 7.93
C ASP A 116 -9.44 -4.20 9.44
N LEU A 117 -9.08 -3.00 9.89
CA LEU A 117 -9.03 -2.63 11.31
C LEU A 117 -10.36 -2.87 12.06
N VAL A 118 -11.49 -2.82 11.35
CA VAL A 118 -12.82 -3.12 11.89
C VAL A 118 -13.00 -4.57 12.36
N MET A 119 -12.10 -5.49 11.99
CA MET A 119 -12.07 -6.84 12.58
C MET A 119 -11.77 -6.82 14.09
N GLY A 120 -11.09 -5.79 14.57
CA GLY A 120 -10.72 -5.64 15.98
C GLY A 120 -9.40 -6.33 16.34
N TYR A 121 -8.83 -5.91 17.47
CA TYR A 121 -7.45 -6.22 17.84
C TYR A 121 -7.18 -7.72 18.06
N THR A 122 -8.12 -8.45 18.67
CA THR A 122 -7.98 -9.90 18.89
C THR A 122 -7.83 -10.65 17.57
N ALA A 123 -8.68 -10.34 16.59
CA ALA A 123 -8.62 -10.96 15.27
C ALA A 123 -7.34 -10.59 14.52
N ILE A 124 -6.90 -9.34 14.63
CA ILE A 124 -5.65 -8.84 14.01
C ILE A 124 -4.44 -9.58 14.57
N GLN A 125 -4.35 -9.78 15.90
CA GLN A 125 -3.25 -10.51 16.50
C GLN A 125 -3.24 -11.98 16.05
N SER A 126 -4.38 -12.65 16.04
CA SER A 126 -4.48 -14.02 15.50
C SER A 126 -4.05 -14.11 14.04
N ALA A 127 -4.48 -13.15 13.20
CA ALA A 127 -4.07 -13.10 11.79
C ALA A 127 -2.57 -12.81 11.62
N ALA A 128 -1.97 -12.00 12.49
CA ALA A 128 -0.54 -11.69 12.45
C ALA A 128 0.34 -12.89 12.85
N TYR A 129 -0.06 -13.65 13.88
CA TYR A 129 0.61 -14.91 14.22
C TYR A 129 0.46 -15.93 13.09
N TRP A 130 -0.76 -16.10 12.57
CA TRP A 130 -1.01 -16.97 11.42
C TRP A 130 -0.15 -16.58 10.22
N ALA A 131 -0.07 -15.29 9.89
CA ALA A 131 0.72 -14.82 8.76
C ALA A 131 2.22 -15.13 8.92
N ARG A 132 2.74 -15.06 10.14
CA ARG A 132 4.12 -15.47 10.43
C ARG A 132 4.33 -16.96 10.22
N GLU A 133 3.45 -17.80 10.75
CA GLU A 133 3.55 -19.26 10.67
C GLU A 133 3.34 -19.82 9.26
N ASN A 134 2.73 -19.01 8.38
CA ASN A 134 2.33 -19.41 7.04
C ASN A 134 3.02 -18.61 5.93
N ASP A 135 4.13 -17.94 6.25
CA ASP A 135 4.95 -17.18 5.31
C ASP A 135 4.18 -16.14 4.47
N MET A 136 3.14 -15.54 5.05
CA MET A 136 2.26 -14.59 4.35
C MET A 136 2.60 -13.13 4.72
N LEU A 137 2.62 -12.24 3.72
CA LEU A 137 2.58 -10.80 4.00
C LEU A 137 1.19 -10.38 4.50
N LEU A 138 1.13 -9.55 5.53
CA LEU A 138 -0.14 -9.09 6.12
C LEU A 138 -0.34 -7.59 6.01
N HIS A 139 -1.23 -7.18 5.09
CA HIS A 139 -1.60 -5.78 4.91
C HIS A 139 -2.78 -5.36 5.80
N LEU A 140 -2.65 -4.28 6.57
CA LEU A 140 -3.75 -3.70 7.34
C LEU A 140 -4.31 -2.44 6.69
N HIS A 141 -5.57 -2.49 6.29
CA HIS A 141 -6.34 -1.30 5.96
C HIS A 141 -6.98 -0.71 7.23
N ARG A 142 -6.84 0.61 7.44
CA ARG A 142 -7.28 1.30 8.67
C ARG A 142 -8.76 1.69 8.70
N ALA A 143 -9.64 0.84 8.16
CA ALA A 143 -11.07 1.11 8.11
C ALA A 143 -11.61 1.49 9.51
N GLY A 144 -12.39 2.58 9.58
CA GLY A 144 -12.95 3.07 10.84
C GLY A 144 -12.01 3.93 11.70
N ASN A 145 -10.70 4.00 11.43
CA ASN A 145 -9.75 4.77 12.26
C ASN A 145 -10.16 6.23 12.50
N SER A 146 -10.60 6.93 11.44
CA SER A 146 -10.90 8.36 11.54
C SER A 146 -12.17 8.68 12.35
N THR A 147 -12.92 7.69 12.83
CA THR A 147 -14.04 7.95 13.76
C THR A 147 -13.56 8.47 15.11
N TYR A 148 -12.33 8.10 15.53
CA TYR A 148 -11.73 8.53 16.80
C TYR A 148 -10.33 9.14 16.64
N ALA A 149 -9.72 9.13 15.45
CA ALA A 149 -8.38 9.68 15.22
C ALA A 149 -8.36 11.06 14.54
N ARG A 150 -9.53 11.61 14.19
CA ARG A 150 -9.69 12.85 13.42
C ARG A 150 -9.57 14.10 14.28
N GLN A 151 -10.32 14.13 15.39
CA GLN A 151 -10.47 15.35 16.17
C GLN A 151 -9.31 15.53 17.14
N LYS A 152 -8.80 16.75 17.26
CA LYS A 152 -7.64 17.05 18.12
C LYS A 152 -8.01 17.05 19.62
N ASN A 153 -9.25 17.38 19.95
CA ASN A 153 -9.72 17.55 21.33
C ASN A 153 -10.11 16.24 22.03
N HIS A 154 -10.38 15.16 21.29
CA HIS A 154 -10.86 13.91 21.85
C HIS A 154 -10.55 12.71 20.95
N GLY A 155 -10.30 11.55 21.56
CA GLY A 155 -10.07 10.29 20.87
C GLY A 155 -8.62 9.81 20.99
N ILE A 156 -8.14 9.09 19.97
CA ILE A 156 -6.83 8.45 19.96
C ILE A 156 -6.07 8.91 18.72
N ASN A 157 -4.99 9.67 18.92
CA ASN A 157 -4.15 10.06 17.80
C ASN A 157 -3.59 8.81 17.08
N PHE A 158 -3.60 8.85 15.74
CA PHE A 158 -3.21 7.70 14.92
C PHE A 158 -1.79 7.17 15.20
N ARG A 159 -0.86 7.98 15.72
CA ARG A 159 0.47 7.51 16.13
C ARG A 159 0.41 6.39 17.18
N VAL A 160 -0.58 6.42 18.06
CA VAL A 160 -0.78 5.39 19.08
C VAL A 160 -1.24 4.09 18.43
N ILE A 161 -2.17 4.17 17.48
CA ILE A 161 -2.61 3.02 16.67
C ILE A 161 -1.44 2.44 15.86
N CYS A 162 -0.57 3.28 15.30
CA CYS A 162 0.65 2.81 14.62
C CYS A 162 1.52 1.97 15.55
N LYS A 163 1.68 2.39 16.82
CA LYS A 163 2.43 1.61 17.80
C LYS A 163 1.76 0.27 18.08
N TRP A 164 0.46 0.27 18.36
CA TRP A 164 -0.30 -0.94 18.65
C TRP A 164 -0.27 -1.93 17.49
N MET A 165 -0.42 -1.46 16.25
CA MET A 165 -0.44 -2.36 15.08
C MET A 165 0.96 -2.90 14.73
N ARG A 166 2.02 -2.11 14.94
CA ARG A 166 3.40 -2.62 14.85
C ARG A 166 3.67 -3.68 15.92
N MET A 167 3.16 -3.49 17.14
CA MET A 167 3.24 -4.51 18.21
C MET A 167 2.40 -5.75 17.89
N SER A 168 1.18 -5.58 17.36
CA SER A 168 0.32 -6.70 16.93
C SER A 168 0.92 -7.50 15.78
N GLY A 169 1.78 -6.88 14.96
CA GLY A 169 2.62 -7.58 14.00
C GLY A 169 2.14 -7.56 12.55
N VAL A 170 1.37 -6.54 12.14
CA VAL A 170 1.02 -6.34 10.72
C VAL A 170 2.22 -5.85 9.93
N ASP A 171 2.31 -6.25 8.66
CA ASP A 171 3.43 -5.89 7.79
C ASP A 171 3.24 -4.52 7.17
N HIS A 172 2.02 -4.20 6.75
CA HIS A 172 1.67 -2.87 6.21
C HIS A 172 0.60 -2.19 7.04
N ILE A 173 0.61 -0.86 7.05
CA ILE A 173 -0.53 -0.06 7.51
C ILE A 173 -0.67 1.24 6.70
N HIS A 174 -1.90 1.62 6.37
CA HIS A 174 -2.19 2.91 5.74
C HIS A 174 -1.80 4.07 6.69
N ALA A 175 -0.86 4.91 6.26
CA ALA A 175 -0.26 5.94 7.11
C ALA A 175 -0.47 7.37 6.63
N GLY A 176 -1.22 7.58 5.55
CA GLY A 176 -1.54 8.91 4.99
C GLY A 176 -0.60 9.33 3.87
N THR A 177 -1.02 10.36 3.13
CA THR A 177 -0.41 10.79 1.86
C THR A 177 0.10 12.22 1.87
N VAL A 178 -0.26 13.03 2.87
CA VAL A 178 -0.08 14.49 2.91
C VAL A 178 -0.90 15.24 1.84
N VAL A 179 -0.67 14.93 0.56
CA VAL A 179 -1.19 15.68 -0.60
C VAL A 179 -2.40 15.00 -1.29
N GLY A 180 -2.89 13.90 -0.73
CA GLY A 180 -4.05 13.20 -1.25
C GLY A 180 -5.37 13.73 -0.69
N LYS A 181 -6.46 12.99 -0.92
CA LYS A 181 -7.82 13.42 -0.56
C LYS A 181 -8.19 13.27 0.92
N LEU A 182 -7.37 12.56 1.69
CA LEU A 182 -7.62 12.26 3.10
C LEU A 182 -6.74 13.20 3.95
N GLU A 183 -7.20 13.53 5.16
CA GLU A 183 -6.43 14.38 6.08
C GLU A 183 -5.03 13.81 6.35
N GLY A 184 -4.04 14.70 6.39
CA GLY A 184 -2.67 14.39 6.77
C GLY A 184 -1.79 15.63 6.82
N ASP A 185 -1.70 16.26 7.99
CA ASP A 185 -0.70 17.30 8.23
C ASP A 185 0.73 16.74 8.03
N PRO A 186 1.62 17.41 7.27
CA PRO A 186 2.95 16.87 6.95
C PRO A 186 3.78 16.46 8.19
N LEU A 187 3.73 17.22 9.28
CA LEU A 187 4.51 16.95 10.49
C LEU A 187 3.96 15.73 11.23
N MET A 188 2.63 15.62 11.32
CA MET A 188 1.98 14.45 11.90
C MET A 188 2.25 13.18 11.08
N ILE A 189 2.18 13.26 9.76
CA ILE A 189 2.46 12.13 8.88
C ILE A 189 3.92 11.68 9.03
N LYS A 190 4.90 12.59 9.05
CA LYS A 190 6.31 12.22 9.30
C LYS A 190 6.47 11.48 10.63
N GLY A 191 5.83 11.97 11.70
CA GLY A 191 5.81 11.27 12.99
C GLY A 191 5.23 9.86 12.93
N PHE A 192 4.15 9.63 12.15
CA PHE A 192 3.58 8.29 11.97
C PHE A 192 4.55 7.35 11.25
N TYR A 193 5.21 7.85 10.21
CA TYR A 193 6.18 7.09 9.43
C TYR A 193 7.42 6.72 10.27
N ASP A 194 7.88 7.63 11.14
CA ASP A 194 9.00 7.36 12.05
C ASP A 194 8.64 6.28 13.07
N VAL A 195 7.44 6.35 13.67
CA VAL A 195 6.90 5.34 14.58
C VAL A 195 6.88 3.95 13.95
N LEU A 196 6.52 3.85 12.67
CA LEU A 196 6.41 2.57 11.96
C LEU A 196 7.77 2.01 11.52
N ARG A 197 8.75 2.88 11.23
CA ARG A 197 9.98 2.48 10.54
C ARG A 197 11.24 2.51 11.39
N LEU A 198 11.34 3.34 12.41
CA LEU A 198 12.61 3.47 13.14
C LEU A 198 12.81 2.34 14.14
N THR A 199 14.07 2.10 14.53
CA THR A 199 14.46 1.15 15.59
C THR A 199 14.41 1.78 16.98
N HIS A 200 14.48 3.11 17.05
CA HIS A 200 14.40 3.91 18.25
C HIS A 200 13.72 5.24 17.91
N LEU A 201 12.95 5.79 18.84
CA LEU A 201 12.30 7.09 18.72
C LEU A 201 12.88 8.02 19.78
N GLU A 202 13.37 9.18 19.36
CA GLU A 202 13.70 10.30 20.25
C GLU A 202 12.48 11.22 20.42
N VAL A 203 12.49 12.06 21.45
CA VAL A 203 11.46 13.09 21.61
C VAL A 203 11.56 14.10 20.45
N ASN A 204 10.45 14.28 19.75
CA ASN A 204 10.30 15.25 18.67
C ASN A 204 8.89 15.84 18.73
N LEU A 205 8.76 16.94 19.47
CA LEU A 205 7.48 17.60 19.72
C LEU A 205 6.80 18.11 18.43
N PRO A 206 7.52 18.69 17.45
CA PRO A 206 6.91 19.03 16.15
C PRO A 206 6.22 17.85 15.46
N PHE A 207 6.77 16.65 15.54
CA PHE A 207 6.19 15.43 14.95
C PHE A 207 5.18 14.74 15.90
N GLY A 208 4.96 15.29 17.09
CA GLY A 208 4.10 14.72 18.12
C GLY A 208 4.67 13.45 18.76
N ILE A 209 6.00 13.28 18.74
CA ILE A 209 6.69 12.21 19.47
C ILE A 209 7.04 12.73 20.86
N PHE A 210 6.18 12.40 21.83
CA PHE A 210 6.28 12.90 23.21
C PHE A 210 7.22 12.07 24.11
N PHE A 211 7.57 10.86 23.70
CA PHE A 211 8.34 9.94 24.53
C PHE A 211 9.48 9.34 23.71
N GLU A 212 10.65 9.28 24.33
CA GLU A 212 11.73 8.42 23.87
C GLU A 212 11.30 6.95 24.01
N MET A 213 11.59 6.12 23.00
CA MET A 213 11.12 4.73 22.98
C MET A 213 11.99 3.85 22.07
N PRO A 214 12.73 2.86 22.62
CA PRO A 214 13.30 1.80 21.80
C PRO A 214 12.20 0.86 21.30
N TRP A 215 12.34 0.36 20.07
CA TRP A 215 11.43 -0.64 19.51
C TRP A 215 11.78 -2.08 19.88
N ALA A 216 12.79 -2.29 20.73
CA ALA A 216 13.24 -3.60 21.19
C ALA A 216 13.41 -4.62 20.04
N SER A 217 13.98 -4.15 18.92
CA SER A 217 14.21 -4.94 17.71
C SER A 217 12.96 -5.53 17.05
N LEU A 218 11.76 -5.08 17.42
CA LEU A 218 10.54 -5.39 16.66
C LEU A 218 10.71 -4.90 15.22
N ARG A 219 10.36 -5.78 14.27
CA ARG A 219 10.49 -5.50 12.84
C ARG A 219 9.75 -4.20 12.47
N ARG A 220 10.26 -3.55 11.43
CA ARG A 220 9.71 -2.30 10.88
C ARG A 220 8.41 -2.63 10.12
N CYS A 221 7.39 -1.79 10.28
CA CYS A 221 6.11 -1.90 9.58
C CYS A 221 6.12 -0.94 8.38
N MET A 222 5.74 -1.43 7.19
CA MET A 222 5.73 -0.66 5.96
C MET A 222 4.54 0.32 5.95
N PRO A 223 4.77 1.64 5.94
CA PRO A 223 3.68 2.58 5.76
C PRO A 223 3.14 2.52 4.32
N VAL A 224 1.84 2.77 4.18
CA VAL A 224 1.15 2.81 2.88
C VAL A 224 0.51 4.18 2.68
N ALA A 225 0.83 4.82 1.57
CA ALA A 225 0.27 6.09 1.13
C ALA A 225 -0.81 5.82 0.08
N SER A 226 -2.08 6.01 0.44
CA SER A 226 -3.21 5.68 -0.43
C SER A 226 -4.31 6.72 -0.34
N GLY A 227 -4.92 7.04 -1.48
CA GLY A 227 -6.13 7.84 -1.57
C GLY A 227 -5.96 9.21 -2.23
N GLY A 228 -6.45 9.34 -3.46
CA GLY A 228 -6.50 10.63 -4.17
C GLY A 228 -5.13 11.19 -4.55
N ILE A 229 -4.13 10.32 -4.74
CA ILE A 229 -2.81 10.68 -5.25
C ILE A 229 -2.68 10.31 -6.73
N HIS A 230 -1.82 11.02 -7.46
CA HIS A 230 -1.50 10.79 -8.88
C HIS A 230 -0.01 11.04 -9.16
N CYS A 231 0.50 10.58 -10.31
CA CYS A 231 1.93 10.63 -10.66
C CYS A 231 2.51 12.06 -10.72
N GLY A 232 1.71 13.08 -11.01
CA GLY A 232 2.14 14.49 -10.96
C GLY A 232 2.65 14.94 -9.59
N GLN A 233 2.21 14.27 -8.51
CA GLN A 233 2.62 14.56 -7.13
C GLN A 233 3.85 13.76 -6.68
N MET A 234 4.49 12.99 -7.57
CA MET A 234 5.55 12.04 -7.20
C MET A 234 6.69 12.71 -6.41
N HIS A 235 7.13 13.89 -6.81
CA HIS A 235 8.16 14.65 -6.11
C HIS A 235 7.81 14.93 -4.62
N GLN A 236 6.55 15.28 -4.34
CA GLN A 236 6.07 15.53 -2.98
C GLN A 236 6.00 14.23 -2.19
N LEU A 237 5.53 13.14 -2.80
CA LEU A 237 5.46 11.82 -2.16
C LEU A 237 6.84 11.30 -1.79
N ILE A 238 7.82 11.39 -2.70
CA ILE A 238 9.21 10.98 -2.40
C ILE A 238 9.79 11.82 -1.26
N HIS A 239 9.58 13.14 -1.28
CA HIS A 239 10.10 14.03 -0.25
C HIS A 239 9.51 13.73 1.13
N TYR A 240 8.17 13.64 1.23
CA TYR A 240 7.52 13.49 2.53
C TYR A 240 7.64 12.07 3.09
N LEU A 241 7.67 11.05 2.24
CA LEU A 241 7.40 9.67 2.64
C LEU A 241 8.64 8.77 2.54
N GLY A 242 9.65 9.13 1.74
CA GLY A 242 10.90 8.38 1.59
C GLY A 242 10.74 7.06 0.81
N ASP A 243 11.72 6.16 0.95
CA ASP A 243 11.81 4.95 0.11
C ASP A 243 11.00 3.77 0.64
N ASP A 244 10.99 3.56 1.95
CA ASP A 244 10.25 2.46 2.56
C ASP A 244 8.79 2.86 2.78
N VAL A 245 8.02 2.81 1.68
CA VAL A 245 6.58 3.07 1.61
C VAL A 245 5.98 2.33 0.41
N VAL A 246 4.69 1.97 0.48
CA VAL A 246 3.89 1.61 -0.69
C VAL A 246 3.03 2.80 -1.14
N LEU A 247 3.20 3.28 -2.38
CA LEU A 247 2.39 4.34 -2.97
C LEU A 247 1.24 3.73 -3.78
N GLN A 248 -0.01 4.05 -3.43
CA GLN A 248 -1.20 3.41 -4.01
C GLN A 248 -2.07 4.35 -4.86
N PHE A 249 -2.13 4.05 -6.16
CA PHE A 249 -2.79 4.84 -7.19
C PHE A 249 -4.03 4.13 -7.73
N GLY A 250 -5.11 4.02 -6.95
CA GLY A 250 -6.36 3.40 -7.43
C GLY A 250 -6.97 4.11 -8.64
N GLY A 251 -7.55 5.29 -8.42
CA GLY A 251 -8.08 6.13 -9.50
C GLY A 251 -6.98 6.61 -10.45
N GLY A 252 -5.79 6.94 -9.94
CA GLY A 252 -4.63 7.36 -10.74
C GLY A 252 -3.99 6.27 -11.60
N THR A 253 -4.49 5.03 -11.57
CA THR A 253 -4.14 3.98 -12.54
C THR A 253 -5.34 3.65 -13.42
N ILE A 254 -6.47 3.29 -12.79
CA ILE A 254 -7.63 2.73 -13.50
C ILE A 254 -8.40 3.79 -14.27
N GLY A 255 -8.30 5.06 -13.87
CA GLY A 255 -8.92 6.20 -14.54
C GLY A 255 -8.11 6.77 -15.70
N HIS A 256 -6.97 6.17 -16.06
CA HIS A 256 -6.18 6.63 -17.20
C HIS A 256 -6.97 6.43 -18.52
N PRO A 257 -7.06 7.44 -19.40
CA PRO A 257 -7.92 7.37 -20.60
C PRO A 257 -7.48 6.27 -21.58
N ASP A 258 -6.17 6.01 -21.66
CA ASP A 258 -5.61 4.94 -22.51
C ASP A 258 -5.61 3.54 -21.86
N GLY A 259 -6.31 3.38 -20.74
CA GLY A 259 -6.50 2.10 -20.06
C GLY A 259 -5.52 1.81 -18.92
N ILE A 260 -5.77 0.69 -18.23
CA ILE A 260 -5.15 0.35 -16.93
C ILE A 260 -3.64 0.14 -17.04
N GLN A 261 -3.17 -0.54 -18.09
CA GLN A 261 -1.72 -0.75 -18.32
C GLN A 261 -0.98 0.59 -18.49
N ALA A 262 -1.57 1.54 -19.22
CA ALA A 262 -1.00 2.87 -19.43
C ALA A 262 -0.90 3.64 -18.10
N GLY A 263 -1.96 3.64 -17.29
CA GLY A 263 -1.93 4.25 -15.96
C GLY A 263 -0.88 3.64 -15.03
N ALA A 264 -0.71 2.32 -15.07
CA ALA A 264 0.34 1.64 -14.29
C ALA A 264 1.74 2.04 -14.76
N THR A 265 1.93 2.12 -16.08
CA THR A 265 3.19 2.54 -16.72
C THR A 265 3.53 3.97 -16.33
N ALA A 266 2.56 4.89 -16.40
CA ALA A 266 2.74 6.30 -16.03
C ALA A 266 3.23 6.45 -14.59
N ASN A 267 2.61 5.74 -13.63
CA ASN A 267 3.01 5.78 -12.23
C ASN A 267 4.43 5.21 -12.02
N ARG A 268 4.79 4.12 -12.71
CA ARG A 268 6.12 3.50 -12.62
C ARG A 268 7.22 4.40 -13.18
N VAL A 269 7.02 4.95 -14.39
CA VAL A 269 7.99 5.85 -15.02
C VAL A 269 8.19 7.12 -14.20
N ALA A 270 7.10 7.70 -13.67
CA ALA A 270 7.20 8.86 -12.77
C ALA A 270 8.03 8.56 -11.52
N LEU A 271 7.82 7.39 -10.90
CA LEU A 271 8.54 6.97 -9.71
C LEU A 271 10.04 6.82 -9.98
N GLU A 272 10.39 6.04 -10.99
CA GLU A 272 11.79 5.74 -11.30
C GLU A 272 12.55 6.98 -11.72
N ALA A 273 11.96 7.84 -12.56
CA ALA A 273 12.57 9.10 -12.96
C ALA A 273 12.82 10.03 -11.76
N MET A 274 11.87 10.09 -10.83
CA MET A 274 11.98 10.92 -9.63
C MET A 274 13.08 10.40 -8.69
N VAL A 275 13.14 9.09 -8.45
CA VAL A 275 14.16 8.49 -7.58
C VAL A 275 15.55 8.60 -8.21
N LEU A 276 15.69 8.41 -9.52
CA LEU A 276 16.96 8.61 -10.22
C LEU A 276 17.46 10.04 -10.05
N ALA A 277 16.63 11.04 -10.37
CA ALA A 277 16.99 12.45 -10.24
C ALA A 277 17.32 12.85 -8.79
N ARG A 278 16.59 12.32 -7.80
CA ARG A 278 16.94 12.50 -6.39
C ARG A 278 18.35 11.98 -6.10
N ASN A 279 18.65 10.75 -6.54
CA ASN A 279 19.94 10.11 -6.26
C ASN A 279 21.10 10.80 -6.99
N GLU A 280 20.83 11.48 -8.11
CA GLU A 280 21.76 12.37 -8.82
C GLU A 280 21.93 13.76 -8.14
N GLY A 281 21.19 14.03 -7.06
CA GLY A 281 21.34 15.25 -6.26
C GLY A 281 20.49 16.44 -6.72
N HIS A 282 19.49 16.22 -7.57
CA HIS A 282 18.56 17.28 -7.97
C HIS A 282 17.72 17.78 -6.79
N ASP A 283 17.39 19.07 -6.75
CA ASP A 283 16.40 19.64 -5.81
C ASP A 283 14.97 19.28 -6.24
N TYR A 284 14.67 17.98 -6.24
CA TYR A 284 13.45 17.43 -6.81
C TYR A 284 12.17 17.89 -6.08
N PHE A 285 12.26 18.35 -4.83
CA PHE A 285 11.08 18.83 -4.09
C PHE A 285 10.66 20.25 -4.50
N SER A 286 11.58 21.04 -5.07
CA SER A 286 11.25 22.35 -5.61
C SER A 286 10.08 22.26 -6.61
N PRO A 287 9.11 23.20 -6.55
CA PRO A 287 7.98 23.23 -7.47
C PRO A 287 8.39 23.50 -8.92
N GLU A 288 9.62 23.95 -9.17
CA GLU A 288 10.16 24.15 -10.51
C GLU A 288 10.81 22.88 -11.04
N VAL A 289 11.61 22.20 -10.21
CA VAL A 289 12.44 21.06 -10.61
C VAL A 289 11.65 19.75 -10.62
N GLY A 290 10.87 19.45 -9.58
CA GLY A 290 10.10 18.20 -9.47
C GLY A 290 9.16 17.97 -10.65
N PRO A 291 8.25 18.90 -10.96
CA PRO A 291 7.40 18.82 -12.15
C PRO A 291 8.19 18.80 -13.46
N GLN A 292 9.37 19.44 -13.54
CA GLN A 292 10.18 19.42 -14.74
C GLN A 292 10.84 18.06 -14.99
N ILE A 293 11.27 17.34 -13.94
CA ILE A 293 11.74 15.95 -14.03
C ILE A 293 10.65 15.08 -14.67
N LEU A 294 9.41 15.20 -14.20
CA LEU A 294 8.27 14.45 -14.75
C LEU A 294 7.99 14.81 -16.22
N ARG A 295 7.96 16.11 -16.56
CA ARG A 295 7.80 16.57 -17.95
C ARG A 295 8.92 16.08 -18.87
N ASN A 296 10.15 15.97 -18.36
CA ASN A 296 11.27 15.45 -19.14
C ASN A 296 11.10 13.94 -19.41
N ALA A 297 10.72 13.15 -18.42
CA ALA A 297 10.43 11.72 -18.61
C ALA A 297 9.21 11.49 -19.54
N ALA A 298 8.21 12.36 -19.47
CA ALA A 298 7.01 12.30 -20.30
C ALA A 298 7.28 12.47 -21.80
N LYS A 299 8.37 13.18 -22.19
CA LYS A 299 8.76 13.35 -23.61
C LYS A 299 8.96 12.02 -24.34
N THR A 300 9.36 10.98 -23.62
CA THR A 300 9.59 9.62 -24.16
C THR A 300 8.61 8.59 -23.60
N CYS A 301 7.57 9.02 -22.88
CA CYS A 301 6.56 8.14 -22.29
C CYS A 301 5.16 8.74 -22.49
N GLY A 302 4.48 8.32 -23.56
CA GLY A 302 3.10 8.74 -23.86
C GLY A 302 2.13 8.59 -22.68
N PRO A 303 2.09 7.44 -21.98
CA PRO A 303 1.24 7.29 -20.79
C PRO A 303 1.50 8.34 -19.70
N LEU A 304 2.76 8.68 -19.42
CA LEU A 304 3.08 9.71 -18.43
C LEU A 304 2.73 11.12 -18.92
N GLN A 305 2.82 11.38 -20.23
CA GLN A 305 2.42 12.66 -20.81
C GLN A 305 0.91 12.88 -20.71
N THR A 306 0.12 11.81 -20.82
CA THR A 306 -1.34 11.85 -20.72
C THR A 306 -1.83 12.00 -19.27
N ALA A 307 -1.14 11.38 -18.32
CA ALA A 307 -1.52 11.29 -16.89
C ALA A 307 -1.23 12.55 -16.08
#